data_AF-A0A3D3DTP9-F1
#
_entry.id   AF-A0A3D3DTP9-F1
#
_cell.length_a   1.000
_cell.length_b   1.000
_cell.length_c   1.000
_cell.angle_alpha   90.00
_cell.angle_beta   90.00
_cell.angle_gamma   90.00
#
_symmetry.space_group_name_H-M   'P 1'
#
loop_
_entity.id
_entity.type
_entity.pdbx_description
1 polymer ?
#
loop_
_entity_poly.entity_id
_entity_poly.type
_entity_poly.pdbx_seq_one_letter_code
_entity_poly.pdbx_strand_id
1 'polypeptide(L)'
;PSQPIVVKRAKYIAKVYAFCPGRDVRVSVNRISRHRFQDIQHSEVVVGGAGDGRNEIFYTIKDVPGYIGKDPLTIRVYLFSQINGVKPVKVFQYQVEKGEVPHAKGSSFFNVDRAVARKVLLGK
;
A
#
# COMPACT_ATOMS: atom_id res chain seq x y z
N PRO A 1 9.97 -30.17 -0.97
CA PRO A 1 9.01 -29.16 -1.50
C PRO A 1 9.16 -27.87 -0.70
N SER A 2 9.03 -26.68 -1.31
CA SER A 2 8.99 -25.43 -0.55
C SER A 2 7.70 -25.38 0.27
N GLN A 3 7.83 -25.21 1.58
CA GLN A 3 6.66 -25.11 2.45
C GLN A 3 5.93 -23.78 2.18
N PRO A 4 4.58 -23.76 2.15
CA PRO A 4 3.82 -22.52 2.00
C PRO A 4 4.16 -21.51 3.10
N ILE A 5 4.18 -20.23 2.76
CA ILE A 5 4.40 -19.14 3.73
C ILE A 5 3.19 -19.09 4.68
N VAL A 6 3.45 -19.23 5.99
CA VAL A 6 2.42 -19.09 7.02
C VAL A 6 2.08 -17.61 7.20
N VAL A 7 0.84 -17.23 6.90
CA VAL A 7 0.33 -15.87 7.09
C VAL A 7 -0.24 -15.74 8.50
N LYS A 8 0.30 -14.82 9.29
CA LYS A 8 -0.26 -14.51 10.62
C LYS A 8 -1.65 -13.87 10.49
N ARG A 9 -2.51 -14.09 11.48
CA ARG A 9 -3.84 -13.46 11.52
C ARG A 9 -3.70 -11.94 11.48
N ALA A 10 -4.40 -11.31 10.53
CA ALA A 10 -4.48 -9.86 10.43
C ALA A 10 -5.17 -9.27 11.66
N LYS A 11 -4.58 -8.23 12.27
CA LYS A 11 -5.26 -7.45 13.30
C LYS A 11 -6.08 -6.32 12.69
N TYR A 12 -5.56 -5.70 11.62
CA TYR A 12 -6.22 -4.63 10.89
C TYR A 12 -6.41 -5.02 9.43
N ILE A 13 -7.57 -4.68 8.86
CA ILE A 13 -7.81 -4.81 7.43
C ILE A 13 -7.00 -3.72 6.74
N ALA A 14 -6.04 -4.11 5.88
CA ALA A 14 -5.25 -3.16 5.13
C ALA A 14 -5.56 -3.27 3.63
N LYS A 15 -5.60 -2.13 2.94
CA LYS A 15 -5.63 -2.08 1.48
C LYS A 15 -4.50 -1.21 0.96
N VAL A 16 -3.85 -1.67 -0.09
CA VAL A 16 -2.94 -0.85 -0.89
C VAL A 16 -3.72 -0.23 -2.04
N TYR A 17 -3.53 1.06 -2.24
CA TYR A 17 -4.10 1.83 -3.33
C TYR A 17 -2.97 2.33 -4.23
N ALA A 18 -3.17 2.23 -5.54
CA ALA A 18 -2.27 2.79 -6.54
C ALA A 18 -3.08 3.62 -7.56
N PHE A 19 -2.54 4.80 -7.86
CA PHE A 19 -2.88 5.58 -9.05
C PHE A 19 -1.59 5.68 -9.87
N CYS A 20 -1.53 4.99 -11.01
CA CYS A 20 -0.31 4.84 -11.79
C CYS A 20 -0.56 4.84 -13.30
N PRO A 21 -1.12 5.94 -13.86
CA PRO A 21 -1.30 6.06 -15.30
C PRO A 21 0.03 5.89 -16.03
N GLY A 22 0.02 5.07 -17.09
CA GLY A 22 1.17 4.76 -17.93
C GLY A 22 2.33 4.03 -17.23
N ARG A 23 2.10 3.45 -16.04
CA ARG A 23 3.17 2.76 -15.28
C ARG A 23 2.72 1.40 -14.73
N ASP A 24 3.66 0.46 -14.68
CA ASP A 24 3.58 -0.81 -13.95
C ASP A 24 4.21 -0.62 -12.56
N VAL A 25 3.35 -0.66 -11.55
CA VAL A 25 3.70 -0.52 -10.14
C VAL A 25 3.50 -1.87 -9.46
N ARG A 26 4.59 -2.43 -8.95
CA ARG A 26 4.55 -3.62 -8.09
C ARG A 26 4.74 -3.20 -6.66
N VAL A 27 3.89 -3.71 -5.77
CA VAL A 27 3.97 -3.43 -4.33
C VAL A 27 4.05 -4.75 -3.57
N SER A 28 4.87 -4.78 -2.53
CA SER A 28 4.98 -5.89 -1.60
C SER A 28 4.82 -5.35 -0.18
N VAL A 29 3.84 -5.87 0.57
CA VAL A 29 3.59 -5.49 1.96
C VAL A 29 3.97 -6.65 2.87
N ASN A 30 4.79 -6.36 3.88
CA ASN A 30 5.32 -7.32 4.85
C ASN A 30 6.00 -8.54 4.19
N ARG A 31 6.47 -8.40 2.95
CA ARG A 31 7.03 -9.46 2.09
C ARG A 31 6.09 -10.65 1.80
N ILE A 32 4.83 -10.54 2.22
CA ILE A 32 3.81 -11.59 2.12
C ILE A 32 2.83 -11.27 0.99
N SER A 33 2.27 -10.07 1.00
CA SER A 33 1.23 -9.68 0.03
C SER A 33 1.85 -8.91 -1.13
N ARG A 34 1.77 -9.47 -2.34
CA ARG A 34 2.32 -8.87 -3.56
C ARG A 34 1.18 -8.43 -4.48
N HIS A 35 1.32 -7.24 -5.04
CA HIS A 35 0.32 -6.55 -5.86
C HIS A 35 0.98 -6.01 -7.12
N ARG A 36 0.22 -5.92 -8.21
CA ARG A 36 0.67 -5.33 -9.47
C ARG A 36 -0.44 -4.47 -10.05
N PHE A 37 -0.14 -3.20 -10.26
CA PHE A 37 -1.03 -2.21 -10.85
C PHE A 37 -0.40 -1.73 -12.16
N GLN A 38 -1.13 -1.78 -13.26
CA GLN A 38 -0.61 -1.37 -14.56
C GLN A 38 -1.59 -0.42 -15.20
N ASP A 39 -1.19 0.85 -15.38
CA ASP A 39 -1.99 1.89 -16.02
C ASP A 39 -3.43 1.98 -15.46
N ILE A 40 -3.53 2.10 -14.13
CA ILE A 40 -4.81 1.99 -13.43
C ILE A 40 -4.88 2.86 -12.18
N GLN A 41 -6.11 3.15 -11.78
CA GLN A 41 -6.48 3.61 -10.44
C GLN A 41 -7.23 2.50 -9.72
N HIS A 42 -6.59 1.82 -8.78
CA HIS A 42 -7.21 0.68 -8.10
C HIS A 42 -6.69 0.48 -6.67
N SER A 43 -7.41 -0.33 -5.89
CA SER A 43 -6.96 -0.76 -4.57
C SER A 43 -7.21 -2.25 -4.36
N GLU A 44 -6.24 -2.92 -3.76
CA GLU A 44 -6.30 -4.34 -3.43
C GLU A 44 -6.14 -4.58 -1.93
N VAL A 45 -6.76 -5.66 -1.44
CA VAL A 45 -6.65 -6.08 -0.03
C VAL A 45 -5.29 -6.72 0.22
N VAL A 46 -4.62 -6.31 1.30
CA VAL A 46 -3.35 -6.89 1.72
C VAL A 46 -3.61 -8.23 2.43
N VAL A 47 -3.05 -9.31 1.90
CA VAL A 47 -3.07 -10.64 2.54
C VAL A 47 -2.30 -10.57 3.87
N GLY A 48 -2.96 -11.01 4.95
CA GLY A 48 -2.43 -10.88 6.31
C GLY A 48 -2.60 -9.48 6.93
N GLY A 49 -3.15 -8.52 6.18
CA GLY A 49 -3.45 -7.17 6.66
C GLY A 49 -2.24 -6.44 7.24
N ALA A 50 -2.47 -5.70 8.33
CA ALA A 50 -1.40 -5.09 9.12
C ALA A 50 -1.42 -5.59 10.57
N GLY A 51 -0.25 -5.61 11.19
CA GLY A 51 -0.05 -5.89 12.62
C GLY A 51 0.28 -4.64 13.42
N ASP A 52 0.25 -4.75 14.75
CA ASP A 52 0.75 -3.68 15.63
C ASP A 52 2.26 -3.47 15.42
N GLY A 53 2.71 -2.22 15.62
CA GLY A 53 4.11 -1.86 15.46
C GLY A 53 4.53 -1.77 13.99
N ARG A 54 5.74 -2.23 13.68
CA ARG A 54 6.41 -1.96 12.40
C ARG A 54 5.95 -2.90 11.30
N ASN A 55 5.42 -2.32 10.23
CA ASN A 55 5.10 -2.98 8.97
C ASN A 55 6.00 -2.43 7.86
N GLU A 56 6.26 -3.22 6.83
CA GLU A 56 7.16 -2.89 5.72
C GLU A 56 6.36 -2.80 4.41
N ILE A 57 6.73 -1.84 3.57
CA ILE A 57 6.30 -1.75 2.19
C ILE A 57 7.52 -1.62 1.28
N PHE A 58 7.51 -2.37 0.19
CA PHE A 58 8.45 -2.25 -0.91
C PHE A 58 7.66 -2.00 -2.19
N TYR A 59 8.16 -1.14 -3.06
CA TYR A 59 7.56 -0.92 -4.38
C TYR A 59 8.63 -0.81 -5.46
N THR A 60 8.22 -1.16 -6.68
CA THR A 60 8.96 -0.87 -7.92
C THR A 60 8.04 -0.25 -8.93
N ILE A 61 8.53 0.73 -9.66
CA ILE A 61 7.80 1.48 -10.67
C ILE A 61 8.57 1.35 -11.97
N LYS A 62 7.84 1.01 -13.04
CA LYS A 62 8.36 0.97 -14.41
C LYS A 62 7.37 1.64 -15.33
N ASP A 63 7.87 2.39 -16.29
CA ASP A 63 7.02 2.95 -17.34
C ASP A 63 6.55 1.84 -18.29
N VAL A 64 5.31 1.92 -18.76
CA VAL A 64 4.83 1.01 -19.81
C VAL A 64 5.33 1.49 -21.18
N PRO A 65 5.48 0.61 -22.19
CA PRO A 65 5.90 1.02 -23.52
C PRO A 65 5.02 2.14 -24.09
N GLY A 66 5.65 3.20 -24.62
CA GLY A 66 4.95 4.35 -25.21
C GLY A 66 4.58 5.47 -24.22
N TYR A 67 4.92 5.32 -22.93
CA TYR A 67 4.64 6.34 -21.93
C TYR A 67 5.60 7.54 -21.98
N ILE A 68 5.06 8.76 -21.84
CA ILE A 68 5.80 10.03 -22.00
C ILE A 68 6.24 10.64 -20.64
N GLY A 69 5.95 9.96 -19.52
CA GLY A 69 6.64 10.22 -18.25
C GLY A 69 6.11 11.35 -17.36
N LYS A 70 4.98 12.00 -17.69
CA LYS A 70 4.59 13.27 -17.03
C LYS A 70 3.46 13.19 -16.01
N ASP A 71 2.72 12.10 -15.97
CA ASP A 71 1.55 11.99 -15.09
C ASP A 71 1.96 11.73 -13.63
N PRO A 72 1.18 12.23 -12.67
CA PRO A 72 1.42 11.96 -11.27
C PRO A 72 1.24 10.48 -10.95
N LEU A 73 1.89 10.04 -9.88
CA LEU A 73 1.79 8.68 -9.36
C LEU A 73 1.54 8.72 -7.86
N THR A 74 0.73 7.79 -7.35
CA THR A 74 0.48 7.67 -5.92
C THR A 74 0.37 6.22 -5.50
N ILE A 75 1.06 5.85 -4.42
CA ILE A 75 0.92 4.58 -3.71
C ILE A 75 0.55 4.90 -2.26
N ARG A 76 -0.54 4.34 -1.77
CA ARG A 76 -1.00 4.55 -0.38
C ARG A 76 -1.36 3.22 0.28
N VAL A 77 -1.19 3.15 1.59
CA VAL A 77 -1.74 2.05 2.40
C VAL A 77 -2.74 2.64 3.38
N TYR A 78 -3.92 2.05 3.41
CA TYR A 78 -4.99 2.42 4.32
C TYR A 78 -5.33 1.26 5.24
N LEU A 79 -5.59 1.58 6.51
CA LEU A 79 -6.21 0.67 7.47
C LEU A 79 -7.70 0.96 7.55
N PHE A 80 -8.50 -0.08 7.40
CA PHE A 80 -9.95 -0.02 7.45
C PHE A 80 -10.44 -0.47 8.83
N SER A 81 -11.41 0.28 9.36
CA SER A 81 -12.15 -0.12 10.54
C SER A 81 -13.19 -1.18 10.19
N GLN A 82 -13.53 -2.01 11.17
CA GLN A 82 -14.73 -2.87 11.12
C GLN A 82 -15.98 -2.14 11.64
N ILE A 83 -15.83 -0.93 12.18
CA ILE A 83 -16.93 -0.10 12.63
C ILE A 83 -17.46 0.72 11.45
N ASN A 84 -18.75 0.57 11.16
CA ASN A 84 -19.42 1.34 10.12
C ASN A 84 -19.30 2.85 10.35
N GLY A 85 -19.01 3.61 9.30
CA GLY A 85 -18.87 5.06 9.34
C GLY A 85 -17.47 5.57 9.75
N VAL A 86 -16.59 4.70 10.27
CA VAL A 86 -15.21 5.09 10.57
C VAL A 86 -14.40 5.15 9.29
N LYS A 87 -13.85 6.32 8.98
CA LYS A 87 -13.05 6.54 7.77
C LYS A 87 -11.73 5.76 7.83
N PRO A 88 -11.25 5.20 6.70
CA PRO A 88 -9.96 4.54 6.64
C PRO A 88 -8.81 5.47 7.02
N VAL A 89 -7.84 4.94 7.77
CA VAL A 89 -6.66 5.69 8.20
C VAL A 89 -5.52 5.45 7.22
N LYS A 90 -5.03 6.53 6.59
CA LYS A 90 -3.84 6.47 5.73
C LYS A 90 -2.60 6.32 6.60
N VAL A 91 -1.90 5.19 6.47
CA VAL A 91 -0.69 4.88 7.24
C VAL A 91 0.59 4.99 6.44
N PHE A 92 0.48 5.01 5.11
CA PHE A 92 1.60 5.22 4.20
C PHE A 92 1.16 6.03 2.98
N GLN A 93 2.05 6.89 2.49
CA GLN A 93 1.91 7.57 1.22
C GLN A 93 3.28 7.73 0.56
N TYR A 94 3.34 7.36 -0.70
CA TYR A 94 4.33 7.81 -1.65
C TYR A 94 3.57 8.50 -2.80
N GLN A 95 3.94 9.74 -3.11
CA GLN A 95 3.25 10.57 -4.09
C GLN A 95 4.29 11.34 -4.89
N VAL A 96 4.07 11.40 -6.20
CA VAL A 96 4.91 12.09 -7.17
C VAL A 96 3.99 13.02 -7.95
N GLU A 97 4.33 14.30 -7.97
CA GLU A 97 3.52 15.31 -8.64
C GLU A 97 3.73 15.27 -10.16
N LYS A 98 2.87 15.99 -10.88
CA LYS A 98 2.95 16.06 -12.35
C LYS A 98 4.29 16.64 -12.78
N GLY A 99 5.00 15.93 -13.66
CA GLY A 99 6.31 16.34 -14.18
C GLY A 99 7.51 15.94 -13.33
N GLU A 100 7.29 15.36 -12.14
CA GLU A 100 8.37 14.79 -11.34
C GLU A 100 8.70 13.35 -11.74
N VAL A 101 9.96 12.96 -11.58
CA VAL A 101 10.42 11.61 -11.90
C VAL A 101 10.29 10.72 -10.66
N PRO A 102 9.51 9.62 -10.72
CA PRO A 102 9.37 8.71 -9.59
C PRO A 102 10.66 7.92 -9.34
N HIS A 103 10.95 7.60 -8.08
CA HIS A 103 11.94 6.58 -7.74
C HIS A 103 11.51 5.21 -8.28
N ALA A 104 12.33 4.63 -9.16
CA ALA A 104 12.05 3.34 -9.79
C ALA A 104 11.89 2.18 -8.78
N LYS A 105 12.46 2.32 -7.58
CA LYS A 105 12.26 1.40 -6.46
C LYS A 105 12.32 2.16 -5.14
N GLY A 106 11.59 1.69 -4.15
CA GLY A 106 11.64 2.23 -2.80
C GLY A 106 11.21 1.21 -1.77
N SER A 107 11.68 1.40 -0.54
CA SER A 107 11.18 0.69 0.64
C SER A 107 10.94 1.70 1.75
N SER A 108 9.92 1.42 2.55
CA SER A 108 9.60 2.22 3.72
C SER A 108 8.95 1.35 4.77
N PHE A 109 8.86 1.90 5.98
CA PHE A 109 8.09 1.32 7.06
C PHE A 109 6.90 2.21 7.39
N PHE A 110 5.84 1.60 7.89
CA PHE A 110 4.74 2.29 8.54
C PHE A 110 4.45 1.63 9.87
N ASN A 111 4.32 2.43 10.93
CA ASN A 111 4.04 1.95 12.27
C ASN A 111 2.54 2.04 12.56
N VAL A 112 1.98 0.95 13.07
CA VAL A 112 0.62 0.93 13.63
C VAL A 112 0.75 1.00 15.14
N ASP A 113 0.80 2.23 15.64
CA ASP A 113 0.89 2.52 17.07
C ASP A 113 -0.49 2.57 17.74
N ARG A 114 -0.50 2.86 19.05
CA ARG A 114 -1.73 2.97 19.82
C ARG A 114 -2.66 4.09 19.31
N ALA A 115 -2.13 5.17 18.76
CA ALA A 115 -2.93 6.27 18.25
C ALA A 115 -3.64 5.87 16.94
N VAL A 116 -2.93 5.24 16.02
CA VAL A 116 -3.50 4.66 14.79
C VAL A 116 -4.52 3.58 15.14
N ALA A 117 -4.18 2.68 16.07
CA ALA A 117 -5.08 1.61 16.51
C ALA A 117 -6.39 2.17 17.09
N ARG A 118 -6.34 3.24 17.89
CA ARG A 118 -7.55 3.90 18.41
C ARG A 118 -8.43 4.47 17.29
N LYS A 119 -7.83 5.13 16.30
CA LYS A 119 -8.59 5.66 15.16
C LYS A 119 -9.30 4.55 14.39
N VAL A 120 -8.61 3.44 14.15
CA VAL A 120 -9.16 2.31 13.38
C VAL A 120 -10.17 1.50 14.20
N LEU A 121 -9.93 1.27 15.49
CA LEU A 121 -10.75 0.36 16.30
C LEU A 121 -11.86 1.06 17.09
N LEU A 122 -11.75 2.37 17.32
CA LEU A 122 -12.71 3.13 18.14
C LEU A 122 -13.32 4.32 17.39
N GLY A 123 -12.80 4.67 16.21
CA GLY A 123 -13.26 5.83 15.44
C GLY A 123 -12.91 7.19 16.06
N LYS A 124 -11.98 7.22 17.03
CA LYS A 124 -11.58 8.40 17.80
C LYS A 124 -10.08 8.67 17.65
#